data_AF-A0A2N1Q653-F1
#
_entry.id   AF-A0A2N1Q653-F1
#
_cell.length_a   1.000
_cell.length_b   1.000
_cell.length_c   1.000
_cell.angle_alpha   90.00
_cell.angle_beta   90.00
_cell.angle_gamma   90.00
#
_symmetry.space_group_name_H-M   'P 1'
#
loop_
_entity.id
_entity.type
_entity.pdbx_description
1 polymer ?
#
loop_
_entity_poly.entity_id
_entity_poly.type
_entity_poly.pdbx_seq_one_letter_code
_entity_poly.pdbx_strand_id
1 'polypeptide(L)'
;MTIDIIVFALLGLGLLFTLIRFIKGPSLSDKVVSLDTFNMIVIGVISMLALLFNNNLYLDIVIIYAILSFLETIVFARYVEGKQDGNH
;
A
#
# COMPACT_ATOMS: atom_id res chain seq x y z
N MET A 1 16.16 18.97 -0.51
CA MET A 1 16.97 18.20 0.45
C MET A 1 16.29 18.06 1.82
N THR A 2 16.02 19.15 2.56
CA THR A 2 15.38 19.03 3.90
C THR A 2 13.96 18.46 3.84
N ILE A 3 13.15 18.89 2.87
CA ILE A 3 11.79 18.37 2.67
C ILE A 3 11.82 16.88 2.34
N ASP A 4 12.73 16.46 1.46
CA ASP A 4 12.85 15.06 1.05
C ASP A 4 13.13 14.15 2.25
N ILE A 5 14.06 14.55 3.13
CA ILE A 5 14.39 13.81 4.36
C ILE A 5 13.16 13.68 5.27
N ILE A 6 12.40 14.76 5.45
CA ILE A 6 11.18 14.74 6.27
C ILE A 6 10.15 13.78 5.67
N VAL A 7 9.92 13.83 4.35
CA VAL A 7 8.97 12.96 3.67
C VAL A 7 9.40 11.49 3.79
N PHE A 8 10.67 11.17 3.51
CA PHE A 8 11.17 9.80 3.67
C PHE A 8 11.09 9.29 5.11
N ALA A 9 11.35 10.16 6.10
CA ALA A 9 11.18 9.81 7.51
C ALA A 9 9.72 9.49 7.84
N LEU A 10 8.77 10.30 7.36
CA LEU A 10 7.34 10.07 7.57
C LEU A 10 6.85 8.80 6.86
N LEU A 11 7.29 8.55 5.62
CA LEU A 11 6.99 7.32 4.90
C LEU A 11 7.56 6.09 5.63
N GLY A 12 8.80 6.19 6.13
CA GLY A 12 9.43 5.13 6.92
C GLY A 12 8.69 4.84 8.23
N LEU A 13 8.26 5.88 8.96
CA LEU A 13 7.44 5.73 10.17
C LEU A 13 6.07 5.11 9.85
N GLY A 14 5.43 5.56 8.77
CA GLY A 14 4.18 4.98 8.27
C GLY A 14 4.36 3.49 7.99
N LEU A 15 5.46 3.09 7.35
CA LEU A 15 5.78 1.70 7.03
C LEU A 15 5.89 0.85 8.30
N LEU A 16 6.55 1.36 9.34
CA LEU A 16 6.64 0.67 10.62
C LEU A 16 5.25 0.49 11.25
N PHE A 17 4.40 1.53 11.23
CA PHE A 17 3.05 1.45 11.77
C PHE A 17 2.15 0.48 11.01
N THR A 18 2.21 0.44 9.68
CA THR A 18 1.42 -0.49 8.87
C THR A 18 1.86 -1.93 9.11
N LEU A 19 3.16 -2.20 9.23
CA LEU A 19 3.67 -3.53 9.57
C LEU A 19 3.23 -3.98 10.97
N ILE A 20 3.31 -3.09 11.97
CA ILE A 20 2.83 -3.38 13.32
C ILE A 20 1.33 -3.71 13.31
N ARG A 21 0.53 -2.92 12.58
CA ARG A 21 -0.91 -3.14 12.44
C ARG A 21 -1.23 -4.44 11.71
N PHE A 22 -0.50 -4.76 10.65
CA PHE A 22 -0.67 -6.01 9.90
C PHE A 22 -0.43 -7.25 10.77
N ILE A 23 0.62 -7.22 11.62
CA ILE A 23 0.95 -8.33 12.52
C ILE A 23 -0.07 -8.45 13.65
N LYS A 24 -0.46 -7.32 14.26
CA LYS A 24 -1.37 -7.30 15.43
C LYS A 24 -2.87 -7.37 15.06
N GLY A 25 -3.22 -7.20 13.79
CA GLY A 25 -4.60 -7.17 13.32
C GLY A 25 -5.34 -8.49 13.62
N PRO A 26 -6.45 -8.47 14.38
CA PRO A 26 -7.16 -9.68 14.79
C PRO A 26 -7.98 -10.29 13.65
N SER A 27 -8.61 -9.48 12.80
CA SER A 27 -9.44 -9.95 11.70
C SER A 27 -8.68 -9.99 10.37
N LEU A 28 -9.18 -10.79 9.42
CA LEU A 28 -8.66 -10.83 8.05
C LEU A 28 -8.80 -9.45 7.39
N SER A 29 -9.92 -8.77 7.63
CA SER A 29 -10.18 -7.41 7.11
C SER A 29 -9.18 -6.39 7.64
N ASP A 30 -8.80 -6.45 8.92
CA ASP A 30 -7.79 -5.53 9.49
C ASP A 30 -6.43 -5.67 8.80
N LYS A 31 -6.05 -6.91 8.48
CA LYS A 31 -4.80 -7.20 7.77
C LYS A 31 -4.83 -6.65 6.36
N VAL A 32 -5.95 -6.76 5.65
CA VAL A 32 -6.05 -6.21 4.29
C VAL A 32 -6.06 -4.70 4.26
N VAL A 33 -6.76 -4.03 5.18
CA VAL A 33 -6.68 -2.57 5.28
C VAL A 33 -5.24 -2.12 5.58
N SER A 34 -4.52 -2.88 6.41
CA SER A 34 -3.10 -2.60 6.69
C SER A 34 -2.22 -2.79 5.46
N LEU A 35 -2.50 -3.81 4.63
CA LEU A 35 -1.80 -4.09 3.38
C LEU A 35 -2.06 -3.01 2.33
N ASP A 36 -3.31 -2.55 2.19
CA ASP A 36 -3.67 -1.46 1.28
C ASP A 36 -2.94 -0.15 1.67
N THR A 37 -2.89 0.15 2.97
CA THR A 37 -2.12 1.30 3.48
C THR A 37 -0.62 1.13 3.22
N PHE A 38 -0.08 -0.08 3.38
CA PHE A 38 1.31 -0.39 3.05
C PHE A 38 1.61 -0.13 1.56
N ASN A 39 0.76 -0.61 0.66
CA ASN A 39 0.90 -0.38 -0.78
C ASN A 39 0.85 1.12 -1.12
N MET A 40 0.00 1.89 -0.45
CA MET A 40 -0.06 3.34 -0.64
C MET A 40 1.24 4.03 -0.23
N ILE A 41 1.90 3.58 0.85
CA ILE A 41 3.23 4.08 1.25
C ILE A 41 4.29 3.72 0.21
N VAL A 42 4.26 2.50 -0.34
CA VAL A 42 5.16 2.08 -1.43
C VAL A 42 5.00 2.97 -2.65
N ILE A 43 3.75 3.27 -3.06
CA ILE A 43 3.46 4.22 -4.14
C ILE A 43 4.06 5.60 -3.85
N GLY A 44 3.91 6.10 -2.61
CA GLY A 44 4.53 7.35 -2.17
C GLY A 44 6.05 7.34 -2.25
N VAL A 45 6.70 6.23 -1.86
CA VAL A 45 8.16 6.06 -1.98
C VAL A 45 8.60 6.11 -3.45
N ILE A 46 7.96 5.34 -4.34
CA ILE A 46 8.31 5.31 -5.77
C ILE A 46 8.09 6.69 -6.41
N SER A 47 7.02 7.39 -6.00
CA SER A 47 6.75 8.76 -6.46
C SER A 47 7.85 9.74 -6.04
N MET A 48 8.37 9.62 -4.81
CA MET A 48 9.51 10.43 -4.36
C MET A 48 10.80 10.08 -5.11
N LEU A 49 11.01 8.81 -5.48
CA LEU A 49 12.15 8.41 -6.31
C LEU A 49 12.06 9.03 -7.72
N ALA A 50 10.85 9.13 -8.29
CA ALA A 50 10.64 9.83 -9.57
C ALA A 50 11.16 11.27 -9.52
N LEU A 51 10.87 11.98 -8.42
CA LEU A 51 11.31 13.35 -8.19
C LEU A 51 12.82 13.44 -7.94
N LEU A 52 13.38 12.57 -7.08
CA LEU A 52 14.81 12.57 -6.75
C LEU A 52 15.71 12.28 -7.96
N PHE A 53 15.31 11.30 -8.77
CA PHE A 53 16.09 10.90 -9.95
C PHE A 53 15.71 11.65 -11.22
N ASN A 54 14.68 12.50 -11.15
CA ASN A 54 14.13 13.25 -12.28
C ASN A 54 13.89 12.35 -13.51
N ASN A 55 13.31 11.18 -13.26
CA ASN A 55 13.12 10.14 -14.27
C ASN A 55 11.66 9.67 -14.29
N ASN A 56 11.00 9.89 -15.42
CA ASN A 56 9.58 9.59 -15.58
C ASN A 56 9.26 8.09 -15.60
N LEU A 57 10.24 7.20 -15.80
CA LEU A 57 10.02 5.75 -15.72
C LEU A 57 9.44 5.33 -14.36
N TYR A 58 9.78 6.03 -13.28
CA TYR A 58 9.22 5.77 -11.97
C TYR A 58 7.72 6.14 -11.88
N LEU A 59 7.24 7.10 -12.67
CA LEU A 59 5.82 7.45 -12.72
C LEU A 59 5.00 6.37 -13.42
N ASP A 60 5.56 5.71 -14.44
CA ASP A 60 4.91 4.55 -15.07
C ASP A 60 4.75 3.41 -14.06
N ILE A 61 5.78 3.16 -13.24
CA ILE A 61 5.72 2.19 -12.15
C ILE A 61 4.65 2.57 -11.13
N VAL A 62 4.55 3.85 -10.74
CA VAL A 62 3.53 4.36 -9.80
C VAL A 62 2.12 4.06 -10.31
N ILE A 63 1.82 4.36 -11.58
CA ILE A 63 0.49 4.16 -12.16
C ILE A 63 0.14 2.67 -12.18
N ILE A 64 1.07 1.81 -12.61
CA ILE A 64 0.87 0.36 -12.63
C ILE A 64 0.65 -0.17 -11.21
N TYR A 65 1.47 0.26 -10.24
CA TYR A 65 1.36 -0.19 -8.86
C TYR A 65 0.06 0.28 -8.19
N ALA A 66 -0.42 1.48 -8.51
CA ALA A 66 -1.71 1.98 -8.02
C ALA A 66 -2.88 1.11 -8.51
N ILE A 67 -2.87 0.72 -9.79
CA ILE A 67 -3.88 -0.18 -10.35
C ILE A 67 -3.79 -1.56 -9.72
N LEU A 68 -2.58 -2.10 -9.54
CA LEU A 68 -2.36 -3.40 -8.90
C LEU A 68 -2.85 -3.40 -7.45
N SER A 69 -2.51 -2.38 -6.65
CA SER A 69 -2.97 -2.28 -5.26
C SER A 69 -4.50 -2.25 -5.17
N PHE A 70 -5.16 -1.50 -6.06
CA PHE A 70 -6.61 -1.45 -6.08
C PHE A 70 -7.22 -2.80 -6.47
N LEU A 71 -6.62 -3.50 -7.44
CA LEU A 71 -7.03 -4.83 -7.85
C LEU A 71 -6.91 -5.85 -6.71
N GLU A 72 -5.82 -5.82 -5.93
CA GLU A 72 -5.63 -6.67 -4.75
C GLU A 72 -6.81 -6.52 -3.76
N THR A 73 -7.22 -5.28 -3.50
CA THR A 73 -8.35 -4.98 -2.60
C THR A 73 -9.68 -5.52 -3.17
N ILE A 74 -9.93 -5.40 -4.48
CA ILE A 74 -11.12 -5.98 -5.13
C ILE A 74 -11.13 -7.51 -5.03
N VAL A 75 -10.01 -8.15 -5.38
CA VAL A 75 -9.89 -9.62 -5.33
C VAL A 75 -10.15 -10.12 -3.92
N PHE A 76 -9.62 -9.43 -2.91
CA PHE A 76 -9.90 -9.76 -1.53
C PHE A 76 -11.37 -9.59 -1.15
N ALA A 77 -12.00 -8.49 -1.54
CA ALA A 77 -13.43 -8.26 -1.26
C ALA A 77 -14.30 -9.39 -1.84
N ARG A 78 -14.04 -9.78 -3.09
CA ARG A 78 -14.73 -10.90 -3.76
C ARG A 78 -14.45 -12.25 -3.10
N TYR A 79 -13.24 -12.48 -2.62
CA TYR A 79 -12.88 -13.69 -1.90
C TYR A 79 -13.65 -13.81 -0.57
N VAL A 80 -13.79 -12.70 0.17
CA VAL A 80 -14.54 -12.67 1.43
C VAL A 80 -16.03 -12.88 1.18
N GLU A 81 -16.60 -12.20 0.18
CA GLU A 81 -18.00 -12.35 -0.25
C GLU A 81 -18.32 -13.80 -0.66
N GLY A 82 -17.49 -14.39 -1.53
CA GLY A 82 -17.69 -15.78 -1.99
C GLY A 82 -17.57 -16.83 -0.87
N LYS A 83 -16.85 -16.52 0.23
CA LYS A 83 -16.83 -17.35 1.43
C LYS A 83 -18.12 -17.27 2.25
N GLN A 84 -18.84 -16.15 2.18
CA GLN A 84 -20.08 -15.93 2.91
C GLN A 84 -21.27 -16.64 2.24
N ASP A 85 -21.27 -16.73 0.91
CA ASP A 85 -22.33 -17.37 0.12
C ASP A 85 -22.28 -18.92 0.11
N GLY A 86 -21.14 -19.53 0.44
CA GLY A 86 -20.97 -20.99 0.48
C GLY A 86 -21.47 -21.67 1.75
N ASN A 87 -22.15 -20.95 2.66
CA ASN A 87 -22.64 -21.47 3.93
C ASN A 87 -24.17 -21.73 3.94
N HIS A 88 -24.71 -22.04 2.76
CA HIS A 88 -26.04 -22.62 2.54
C HIS A 88 -25.94 -23.89 1.70
#